data_AF-A0A371Q0L8-F1
#
_entry.id   AF-A0A371Q0L8-F1
#
_cell.length_a   1.000
_cell.length_b   1.000
_cell.length_c   1.000
_cell.angle_alpha   90.00
_cell.angle_beta   90.00
_cell.angle_gamma   90.00
#
_symmetry.space_group_name_H-M   'P 1'
#
loop_
_entity.id
_entity.type
_entity.pdbx_description
1 polymer ?
#
loop_
_entity_poly.entity_id
_entity_poly.type
_entity_poly.pdbx_seq_one_letter_code
_entity_poly.pdbx_strand_id
1 'polypeptide(L)'
;MEPAGQEREVPARYEPGEGCVTTVVRLPVRIVVLVLVVPVRLVWDALAAAGRAVDRTVLRPLGRALAWLWRTLVVIPAAWAWRTLVVTPVAWAWRTLVVIPLAWTWRTLIVAPLAGLWRYVLAPAGRGIAAAVAWLAHCLVVVPAQWLYAYVLTPLGHGIAWLLRALGVALVWLGKALFVWPWVALWRYLLAPVGRGIAVAVAWLVRYLVVVPAQWLYASVLTPVGHGIAWVVRGIATVLVTLVRWIVVVPVVALWRYVLAPVGRALAAVVTVIVREVGAALGLCWRVAGVISCAVGRFLGTLLRWIFVEPLRWAYRSVLTPLGHGIRDGIWRPVRQALRSARETVRQTRREIRRALFGAPRESERAVTEVPRREPGARETRTLGSSTTALTKD
;
A
#
# COMPACT_ATOMS: atom_id res chain seq x y z
N MET A 1 77.89 24.12 6.60
CA MET A 1 77.71 24.64 5.23
C MET A 1 78.03 23.51 4.27
N GLU A 2 77.01 22.99 3.59
CA GLU A 2 77.12 22.33 2.28
C GLU A 2 77.59 23.36 1.23
N PRO A 3 78.26 22.97 0.11
CA PRO A 3 77.69 22.05 -0.88
C PRO A 3 78.62 21.07 -1.63
N ALA A 4 77.97 20.04 -2.18
CA ALA A 4 78.10 19.39 -3.50
C ALA A 4 79.41 18.71 -3.96
N GLY A 5 79.28 17.43 -4.34
CA GLY A 5 80.22 16.74 -5.24
C GLY A 5 80.34 15.24 -5.00
N GLN A 6 79.26 14.47 -5.21
CA GLN A 6 79.34 13.01 -5.29
C GLN A 6 80.05 12.58 -6.59
N GLU A 7 81.32 12.22 -6.48
CA GLU A 7 81.95 11.26 -7.39
C GLU A 7 82.36 10.05 -6.55
N ARG A 8 81.39 9.16 -6.31
CA ARG A 8 81.72 7.80 -5.90
C ARG A 8 82.13 7.05 -7.16
N GLU A 9 83.44 6.93 -7.32
CA GLU A 9 84.07 5.97 -8.20
C GLU A 9 83.37 4.61 -8.09
N VAL A 10 82.94 4.13 -9.25
CA VAL A 10 82.38 2.80 -9.44
C VAL A 10 83.52 1.81 -9.19
N PRO A 11 83.38 0.82 -8.30
CA PRO A 11 84.41 -0.19 -8.15
C PRO A 11 84.55 -0.95 -9.46
N ALA A 12 85.78 -0.97 -9.97
CA ALA A 12 86.18 -1.72 -11.15
C ALA A 12 85.59 -3.13 -11.08
N ARG A 13 84.70 -3.43 -12.03
CA ARG A 13 84.24 -4.79 -12.25
C ARG A 13 85.46 -5.61 -12.61
N TYR A 14 85.70 -6.61 -11.76
CA TYR A 14 86.50 -7.79 -12.03
C TYR A 14 86.29 -8.22 -13.49
N GLU A 15 87.29 -8.06 -14.35
CA GLU A 15 87.33 -8.76 -15.62
C GLU A 15 87.70 -10.21 -15.31
N PRO A 16 86.77 -11.18 -15.42
CA PRO A 16 87.19 -12.56 -15.48
C PRO A 16 87.79 -12.71 -16.87
N GLY A 17 89.12 -12.79 -16.93
CA GLY A 17 89.87 -13.00 -18.16
C GLY A 17 89.11 -13.95 -19.09
N GLU A 18 88.66 -13.41 -20.21
CA GLU A 18 88.10 -14.15 -21.33
C GLU A 18 89.23 -14.99 -21.94
N GLY A 19 89.59 -16.04 -21.22
CA GLY A 19 90.39 -17.11 -21.76
C GLY A 19 89.55 -17.76 -22.84
N CYS A 20 90.01 -17.62 -24.09
CA CYS A 20 89.53 -18.28 -25.31
C CYS A 20 89.02 -19.72 -25.08
N VAL A 21 89.55 -20.44 -24.08
CA VAL A 21 89.10 -21.76 -23.64
C VAL A 21 87.64 -21.82 -23.16
N THR A 22 87.11 -20.85 -22.41
CA THR A 22 85.71 -20.91 -21.95
C THR A 22 84.72 -20.53 -23.05
N THR A 23 85.10 -19.63 -23.95
CA THR A 23 84.33 -19.31 -25.16
C THR A 23 84.37 -20.45 -26.16
N VAL A 24 85.53 -21.07 -26.43
CA VAL A 24 85.68 -22.22 -27.35
C VAL A 24 84.98 -23.47 -26.82
N VAL A 25 84.87 -23.67 -25.51
CA VAL A 25 84.09 -24.79 -24.94
C VAL A 25 82.58 -24.47 -24.85
N ARG A 26 82.19 -23.21 -24.57
CA ARG A 26 80.76 -22.84 -24.53
C ARG A 26 80.16 -22.58 -25.90
N LEU A 27 80.93 -22.23 -26.93
CA LEU A 27 80.44 -22.03 -28.29
C LEU A 27 79.80 -23.31 -28.86
N PRO A 28 80.43 -24.50 -28.85
CA PRO A 28 79.81 -25.73 -29.35
C PRO A 28 78.65 -26.14 -28.45
N VAL A 29 78.74 -25.98 -27.13
CA VAL A 29 77.61 -26.28 -26.23
C VAL A 29 76.42 -25.36 -26.51
N ARG A 30 76.64 -24.05 -26.73
CA ARG A 30 75.57 -23.12 -27.11
C ARG A 30 75.04 -23.42 -28.49
N ILE A 31 75.87 -23.78 -29.46
CA ILE A 31 75.43 -24.17 -30.80
C ILE A 31 74.58 -25.44 -30.72
N VAL A 32 75.02 -26.47 -29.98
CA VAL A 32 74.23 -27.69 -29.78
C VAL A 32 72.93 -27.38 -29.05
N VAL A 33 72.97 -26.62 -27.95
CA VAL A 33 71.75 -26.20 -27.23
C VAL A 33 70.83 -25.39 -28.14
N LEU A 34 71.35 -24.50 -29.00
CA LEU A 34 70.52 -23.69 -29.87
C LEU A 34 69.95 -24.52 -31.03
N VAL A 35 70.75 -25.42 -31.62
CA VAL A 35 70.34 -26.34 -32.69
C VAL A 35 69.38 -27.43 -32.20
N LEU A 36 69.42 -27.82 -30.92
CA LEU A 36 68.51 -28.84 -30.37
C LEU A 36 67.33 -28.22 -29.62
N VAL A 37 67.59 -27.28 -28.70
CA VAL A 37 66.55 -26.72 -27.82
C VAL A 37 65.68 -25.72 -28.55
N VAL A 38 66.19 -24.91 -29.49
CA VAL A 38 65.33 -23.97 -30.23
C VAL A 38 64.32 -24.70 -31.11
N PRO A 39 64.66 -25.70 -31.93
CA PRO A 39 63.64 -26.43 -32.69
C PRO A 39 62.70 -27.22 -31.80
N VAL A 40 63.18 -27.81 -30.69
CA VAL A 40 62.29 -28.46 -29.71
C VAL A 40 61.31 -27.45 -29.09
N ARG A 41 61.77 -26.24 -28.74
CA ARG A 41 60.89 -25.16 -28.25
C ARG A 41 59.93 -24.68 -29.32
N LEU A 42 60.38 -24.55 -30.56
CA LEU A 42 59.54 -24.11 -31.68
C LEU A 42 58.45 -25.15 -31.96
N VAL A 43 58.79 -26.44 -31.91
CA VAL A 43 57.85 -27.55 -32.01
C VAL A 43 56.88 -27.54 -30.83
N TRP A 44 57.34 -27.25 -29.62
CA TRP A 44 56.48 -27.14 -28.44
C TRP A 44 55.52 -25.94 -28.52
N ASP A 45 56.00 -24.78 -28.95
CA ASP A 45 55.18 -23.59 -29.14
C ASP A 45 54.20 -23.76 -30.30
N ALA A 46 54.59 -24.46 -31.36
CA ALA A 46 53.71 -24.85 -32.46
C ALA A 46 52.64 -25.85 -31.99
N LEU A 47 52.98 -26.84 -31.17
CA LEU A 47 52.04 -27.78 -30.57
C LEU A 47 51.08 -27.08 -29.59
N ALA A 48 51.57 -26.15 -28.77
CA ALA A 48 50.75 -25.38 -27.84
C ALA A 48 49.85 -24.36 -28.58
N ALA A 49 50.32 -23.81 -29.71
CA ALA A 49 49.52 -22.96 -30.58
C ALA A 49 48.45 -23.80 -31.31
N ALA A 50 48.80 -24.97 -31.83
CA ALA A 50 47.87 -25.90 -32.45
C ALA A 50 46.81 -26.39 -31.45
N GLY A 51 47.20 -26.76 -30.22
CA GLY A 51 46.28 -27.13 -29.15
C GLY A 51 45.31 -26.01 -28.77
N ARG A 52 45.80 -24.76 -28.67
CA ARG A 52 44.95 -23.59 -28.42
C ARG A 52 44.05 -23.23 -29.60
N ALA A 53 44.52 -23.47 -30.83
CA ALA A 53 43.70 -23.30 -32.03
C ALA A 53 42.56 -24.32 -32.02
N VAL A 54 42.86 -25.61 -31.82
CA VAL A 54 41.89 -26.72 -31.72
C VAL A 54 40.88 -26.47 -30.61
N ASP A 55 41.30 -25.98 -29.44
CA ASP A 55 40.39 -25.66 -28.35
C ASP A 55 39.38 -24.56 -28.73
N ARG A 56 39.84 -23.53 -29.44
CA ARG A 56 38.99 -22.42 -29.87
C ARG A 56 38.10 -22.74 -31.06
N THR A 57 38.61 -23.46 -32.05
CA THR A 57 37.88 -23.73 -33.31
C THR A 57 37.01 -24.98 -33.25
N VAL A 58 37.32 -25.95 -32.39
CA VAL A 58 36.63 -27.24 -32.37
C VAL A 58 35.99 -27.51 -31.00
N LEU A 59 36.76 -27.47 -29.91
CA LEU A 59 36.25 -27.85 -28.58
C LEU A 59 35.24 -26.86 -28.02
N ARG A 60 35.46 -25.54 -28.16
CA ARG A 60 34.49 -24.52 -27.73
C ARG A 60 33.16 -24.57 -28.49
N PRO A 61 33.12 -24.61 -29.83
CA PRO A 61 31.85 -24.71 -30.55
C PRO A 61 31.16 -26.05 -30.31
N LEU A 62 31.90 -27.18 -30.23
CA LEU A 62 31.31 -28.48 -29.86
C LEU A 62 30.77 -28.47 -28.44
N GLY A 63 31.48 -27.88 -27.47
CA GLY A 63 31.01 -27.76 -26.09
C GLY A 63 29.73 -26.93 -25.99
N ARG A 64 29.62 -25.85 -26.77
CA ARG A 64 28.37 -25.06 -26.83
C ARG A 64 27.25 -25.81 -27.55
N ALA A 65 27.55 -26.48 -28.65
CA ALA A 65 26.60 -27.28 -29.39
C ALA A 65 26.05 -28.42 -28.52
N LEU A 66 26.92 -29.13 -27.80
CA LEU A 66 26.56 -30.20 -26.88
C LEU A 66 25.79 -29.68 -25.67
N ALA A 67 26.17 -28.54 -25.09
CA ALA A 67 25.42 -27.91 -24.00
C ALA A 67 24.05 -27.36 -24.44
N TRP A 68 23.93 -26.96 -25.71
CA TRP A 68 22.65 -26.58 -26.31
C TRP A 68 21.79 -27.82 -26.59
N LEU A 69 22.38 -28.89 -27.14
CA LEU A 69 21.72 -30.18 -27.37
C LEU A 69 21.23 -30.79 -26.06
N TRP A 70 22.07 -30.83 -25.03
CA TRP A 70 21.70 -31.31 -23.70
C TRP A 70 20.55 -30.49 -23.08
N ARG A 71 20.66 -29.16 -23.14
CA ARG A 71 19.58 -28.30 -22.62
C ARG A 71 18.28 -28.51 -23.37
N THR A 72 18.34 -28.60 -24.69
CA THR A 72 17.14 -28.66 -25.53
C THR A 72 16.50 -30.05 -25.52
N LEU A 73 17.31 -31.10 -25.57
CA LEU A 73 16.86 -32.49 -25.70
C LEU A 73 16.56 -33.14 -24.34
N VAL A 74 17.19 -32.69 -23.27
CA VAL A 74 17.02 -33.30 -21.94
C VAL A 74 16.39 -32.32 -20.97
N VAL A 75 16.99 -31.13 -20.78
CA VAL A 75 16.55 -30.22 -19.71
C VAL A 75 15.17 -29.63 -19.99
N ILE A 76 14.89 -29.18 -21.21
CA ILE A 76 13.58 -28.62 -21.57
C ILE A 76 12.46 -29.67 -21.46
N PRO A 77 12.56 -30.87 -22.07
CA PRO A 77 11.51 -31.87 -21.95
C PRO A 77 11.41 -32.44 -20.54
N ALA A 78 12.51 -32.61 -19.81
CA ALA A 78 12.46 -33.05 -18.41
C ALA A 78 11.82 -31.99 -17.50
N ALA A 79 12.13 -30.71 -17.71
CA ALA A 79 11.49 -29.62 -16.96
C ALA A 79 10.00 -29.49 -17.31
N TRP A 80 9.65 -29.67 -18.59
CA TRP A 80 8.25 -29.71 -19.02
C TRP A 80 7.54 -30.89 -18.37
N ALA A 81 8.09 -32.11 -18.48
CA ALA A 81 7.55 -33.33 -17.90
C ALA A 81 7.42 -33.25 -16.37
N TRP A 82 8.42 -32.71 -15.67
CA TRP A 82 8.33 -32.47 -14.22
C TRP A 82 7.20 -31.49 -13.88
N ARG A 83 7.11 -30.39 -14.64
CA ARG A 83 6.10 -29.37 -14.40
C ARG A 83 4.69 -29.87 -14.70
N THR A 84 4.51 -30.71 -15.72
CA THR A 84 3.21 -31.26 -16.12
C THR A 84 2.81 -32.52 -15.34
N LEU A 85 3.75 -33.43 -15.06
CA LEU A 85 3.46 -34.72 -14.39
C LEU A 85 3.53 -34.64 -12.87
N VAL A 86 4.25 -33.68 -12.30
CA VAL A 86 4.42 -33.58 -10.84
C VAL A 86 3.81 -32.29 -10.33
N VAL A 87 4.25 -31.14 -10.84
CA VAL A 87 3.84 -29.86 -10.25
C VAL A 87 2.35 -29.58 -10.45
N THR A 88 1.80 -29.79 -11.66
CA THR A 88 0.36 -29.59 -11.90
C THR A 88 -0.55 -30.52 -11.10
N PRO A 89 -0.35 -31.86 -11.07
CA PRO A 89 -1.21 -32.72 -10.28
C PRO A 89 -1.04 -32.50 -8.78
N VAL A 90 0.17 -32.21 -8.29
CA VAL A 90 0.39 -31.87 -6.88
C VAL A 90 -0.29 -30.54 -6.52
N ALA A 91 -0.18 -29.51 -7.37
CA ALA A 91 -0.83 -28.23 -7.14
C ALA A 91 -2.36 -28.35 -7.22
N TRP A 92 -2.87 -29.15 -8.15
CA TRP A 92 -4.29 -29.46 -8.25
C TRP A 92 -4.77 -30.20 -7.01
N ALA A 93 -4.07 -31.27 -6.60
CA ALA A 93 -4.39 -32.08 -5.42
C ALA A 93 -4.33 -31.24 -4.14
N TRP A 94 -3.30 -30.41 -3.96
CA TRP A 94 -3.23 -29.47 -2.83
C TRP A 94 -4.42 -28.51 -2.82
N ARG A 95 -4.76 -27.95 -3.98
CA ARG A 95 -5.88 -27.03 -4.11
C ARG A 95 -7.21 -27.72 -3.79
N THR A 96 -7.44 -28.94 -4.28
CA THR A 96 -8.70 -29.65 -4.07
C THR A 96 -8.80 -30.30 -2.68
N LEU A 97 -7.72 -30.89 -2.17
CA LEU A 97 -7.73 -31.63 -0.91
C LEU A 97 -7.47 -30.77 0.32
N VAL A 98 -6.81 -29.61 0.17
CA VAL A 98 -6.48 -28.75 1.31
C VAL A 98 -7.17 -27.41 1.19
N VAL A 99 -6.94 -26.69 0.08
CA VAL A 99 -7.41 -25.29 -0.02
C VAL A 99 -8.93 -25.21 -0.08
N ILE A 100 -9.60 -26.04 -0.89
CA ILE A 100 -11.06 -26.04 -1.00
C ILE A 100 -11.73 -26.41 0.34
N PRO A 101 -11.39 -27.52 1.02
CA PRO A 101 -12.01 -27.85 2.29
C PRO A 101 -11.66 -26.85 3.37
N LEU A 102 -10.43 -26.32 3.43
CA LEU A 102 -10.06 -25.28 4.39
C LEU A 102 -10.82 -23.97 4.17
N ALA A 103 -11.02 -23.57 2.90
CA ALA A 103 -11.82 -22.40 2.56
C ALA A 103 -13.30 -22.61 2.89
N TRP A 104 -13.80 -23.83 2.66
CA TRP A 104 -15.17 -24.20 3.02
C TRP A 104 -15.35 -24.19 4.54
N THR A 105 -14.46 -24.82 5.31
CA THR A 105 -14.51 -24.83 6.77
C THR A 105 -14.38 -23.42 7.32
N TRP A 106 -13.45 -22.59 6.85
CA TRP A 106 -13.37 -21.19 7.25
C TRP A 106 -14.68 -20.43 6.99
N ARG A 107 -15.27 -20.63 5.81
CA ARG A 107 -16.50 -19.96 5.42
C ARG A 107 -17.70 -20.44 6.25
N THR A 108 -17.75 -21.70 6.63
CA THR A 108 -18.86 -22.25 7.43
C THR A 108 -18.67 -22.02 8.93
N LEU A 109 -17.46 -22.15 9.47
CA LEU A 109 -17.18 -21.96 10.90
C LEU A 109 -17.05 -20.51 11.34
N ILE A 110 -16.61 -19.60 10.46
CA ILE A 110 -16.33 -18.22 10.86
C ILE A 110 -17.24 -17.26 10.13
N VAL A 111 -17.28 -17.33 8.80
CA VAL A 111 -18.03 -16.34 8.02
C VAL A 111 -19.54 -16.51 8.18
N ALA A 112 -20.05 -17.74 8.14
CA ALA A 112 -21.48 -18.00 8.29
C ALA A 112 -22.03 -17.61 9.68
N PRO A 113 -21.40 -17.96 10.82
CA PRO A 113 -21.88 -17.51 12.12
C PRO A 113 -21.66 -16.02 12.33
N LEU A 114 -20.59 -15.42 11.82
CA LEU A 114 -20.40 -13.96 11.90
C LEU A 114 -21.47 -13.20 11.09
N ALA A 115 -21.80 -13.70 9.89
CA ALA A 115 -22.89 -13.16 9.08
C ALA A 115 -24.27 -13.41 9.73
N GLY A 116 -24.44 -14.56 10.39
CA GLY A 116 -25.61 -14.88 11.19
C GLY A 116 -25.76 -13.91 12.36
N LEU A 117 -24.71 -13.71 13.16
CA LEU A 117 -24.65 -12.76 14.25
C LEU A 117 -24.97 -11.34 13.76
N TRP A 118 -24.43 -10.94 12.61
CA TRP A 118 -24.74 -9.64 12.02
C TRP A 118 -26.24 -9.51 11.69
N ARG A 119 -26.82 -10.52 11.03
CA ARG A 119 -28.22 -10.50 10.57
C ARG A 119 -29.23 -10.66 11.71
N TYR A 120 -28.94 -11.50 12.69
CA TYR A 120 -29.86 -11.86 13.76
C TYR A 120 -29.66 -11.04 15.04
N VAL A 121 -28.49 -10.45 15.26
CA VAL A 121 -28.21 -9.69 16.49
C VAL A 121 -27.95 -8.22 16.19
N LEU A 122 -26.95 -7.89 15.37
CA LEU A 122 -26.57 -6.49 15.14
C LEU A 122 -27.61 -5.70 14.35
N ALA A 123 -28.17 -6.28 13.29
CA ALA A 123 -29.19 -5.61 12.48
C ALA A 123 -30.50 -5.32 13.26
N PRO A 124 -31.09 -6.26 14.02
CA PRO A 124 -32.25 -5.95 14.85
C PRO A 124 -31.91 -5.06 16.05
N ALA A 125 -30.73 -5.20 16.67
CA ALA A 125 -30.30 -4.30 17.74
C ALA A 125 -30.16 -2.86 17.22
N GLY A 126 -29.53 -2.66 16.06
CA GLY A 126 -29.41 -1.34 15.43
C GLY A 126 -30.78 -0.75 15.06
N ARG A 127 -31.71 -1.57 14.53
CA ARG A 127 -33.08 -1.12 14.26
C ARG A 127 -33.87 -0.80 15.53
N GLY A 128 -33.68 -1.56 16.60
CA GLY A 128 -34.30 -1.31 17.90
C GLY A 128 -33.82 0.01 18.51
N ILE A 129 -32.52 0.27 18.47
CA ILE A 129 -31.93 1.54 18.95
C ILE A 129 -32.40 2.70 18.09
N ALA A 130 -32.38 2.58 16.76
CA ALA A 130 -32.86 3.63 15.87
C ALA A 130 -34.37 3.92 16.06
N ALA A 131 -35.18 2.89 16.26
CA ALA A 131 -36.60 3.03 16.58
C ALA A 131 -36.82 3.69 17.95
N ALA A 132 -36.01 3.35 18.95
CA ALA A 132 -36.05 3.99 20.26
C ALA A 132 -35.68 5.48 20.19
N VAL A 133 -34.64 5.83 19.43
CA VAL A 133 -34.26 7.22 19.18
C VAL A 133 -35.33 7.97 18.40
N ALA A 134 -35.90 7.36 17.37
CA ALA A 134 -36.99 7.95 16.59
C ALA A 134 -38.26 8.16 17.43
N TRP A 135 -38.60 7.18 18.27
CA TRP A 135 -39.72 7.29 19.21
C TRP A 135 -39.47 8.39 20.24
N LEU A 136 -38.26 8.47 20.80
CA LEU A 136 -37.89 9.52 21.74
C LEU A 136 -37.97 10.91 21.08
N ALA A 137 -37.49 11.05 19.85
CA ALA A 137 -37.59 12.30 19.09
C ALA A 137 -39.06 12.66 18.81
N HIS A 138 -39.89 11.67 18.45
CA HIS A 138 -41.32 11.90 18.24
C HIS A 138 -42.04 12.31 19.53
N CYS A 139 -41.77 11.63 20.64
CA CYS A 139 -42.33 11.98 21.95
C CYS A 139 -41.83 13.33 22.46
N LEU A 140 -40.58 13.72 22.18
CA LEU A 140 -40.00 14.96 22.68
C LEU A 140 -40.32 16.17 21.80
N VAL A 141 -40.57 15.98 20.51
CA VAL A 141 -40.80 17.09 19.56
C VAL A 141 -42.24 17.12 19.07
N VAL A 142 -42.76 15.99 18.60
CA VAL A 142 -44.08 15.94 17.94
C VAL A 142 -45.20 15.98 18.97
N VAL A 143 -45.09 15.23 20.07
CA VAL A 143 -46.12 15.24 21.11
C VAL A 143 -46.28 16.62 21.76
N PRO A 144 -45.22 17.35 22.16
CA PRO A 144 -45.40 18.71 22.69
C PRO A 144 -45.83 19.71 21.62
N ALA A 145 -45.38 19.57 20.37
CA ALA A 145 -45.88 20.42 19.27
C ALA A 145 -47.37 20.17 18.99
N GLN A 146 -47.83 18.91 19.08
CA GLN A 146 -49.22 18.52 18.92
C GLN A 146 -50.06 18.97 20.12
N TRP A 147 -49.51 18.92 21.34
CA TRP A 147 -50.13 19.51 22.52
C TRP A 147 -50.26 21.02 22.38
N LEU A 148 -49.23 21.72 21.91
CA LEU A 148 -49.28 23.16 21.65
C LEU A 148 -50.35 23.47 20.59
N TYR A 149 -50.41 22.67 19.52
CA TYR A 149 -51.46 22.79 18.51
C TYR A 149 -52.86 22.55 19.12
N ALA A 150 -53.02 21.47 19.89
CA ALA A 150 -54.30 21.03 20.46
C ALA A 150 -54.81 21.91 21.61
N TYR A 151 -53.94 22.44 22.46
CA TYR A 151 -54.30 23.23 23.64
C TYR A 151 -54.16 24.73 23.44
N VAL A 152 -53.45 25.20 22.41
CA VAL A 152 -53.34 26.64 22.12
C VAL A 152 -54.05 26.99 20.82
N LEU A 153 -53.73 26.31 19.72
CA LEU A 153 -54.29 26.65 18.40
C LEU A 153 -55.74 26.19 18.23
N THR A 154 -56.08 24.98 18.68
CA THR A 154 -57.44 24.44 18.56
C THR A 154 -58.47 25.18 19.40
N PRO A 155 -58.24 25.61 20.66
CA PRO A 155 -59.20 26.44 21.38
C PRO A 155 -59.29 27.86 20.83
N LEU A 156 -58.22 28.41 20.26
CA LEU A 156 -58.29 29.69 19.53
C LEU A 156 -59.15 29.56 18.26
N GLY A 157 -58.94 28.50 17.48
CA GLY A 157 -59.75 28.19 16.30
C GLY A 157 -61.21 27.89 16.64
N HIS A 158 -61.47 27.11 17.71
CA HIS A 158 -62.83 26.82 18.17
C HIS A 158 -63.49 28.04 18.82
N GLY A 159 -62.76 28.90 19.54
CA GLY A 159 -63.32 30.13 20.11
C GLY A 159 -63.80 31.07 19.03
N ILE A 160 -63.00 31.27 17.97
CA ILE A 160 -63.36 32.10 16.82
C ILE A 160 -64.50 31.45 16.01
N ALA A 161 -64.42 30.14 15.73
CA ALA A 161 -65.46 29.43 15.00
C ALA A 161 -66.77 29.33 15.80
N TRP A 162 -66.72 29.24 17.13
CA TRP A 162 -67.88 29.24 18.00
C TRP A 162 -68.52 30.61 18.09
N LEU A 163 -67.75 31.71 18.11
CA LEU A 163 -68.31 33.07 17.99
C LEU A 163 -69.02 33.28 16.65
N LEU A 164 -68.40 32.88 15.54
CA LEU A 164 -68.99 33.00 14.21
C LEU A 164 -70.21 32.09 14.03
N ARG A 165 -70.15 30.85 14.54
CA ARG A 165 -71.28 29.93 14.52
C ARG A 165 -72.39 30.34 15.49
N ALA A 166 -72.09 30.84 16.68
CA ALA A 166 -73.09 31.32 17.62
C ALA A 166 -73.87 32.49 17.02
N LEU A 167 -73.18 33.40 16.31
CA LEU A 167 -73.82 34.48 15.56
C LEU A 167 -74.73 33.95 14.44
N GLY A 168 -74.23 32.99 13.65
CA GLY A 168 -75.01 32.38 12.55
C GLY A 168 -76.18 31.51 13.03
N VAL A 169 -76.00 30.75 14.11
CA VAL A 169 -77.01 29.89 14.72
C VAL A 169 -78.07 30.73 15.42
N ALA A 170 -77.71 31.83 16.08
CA ALA A 170 -78.68 32.77 16.66
C ALA A 170 -79.58 33.38 15.58
N LEU A 171 -79.00 33.76 14.43
CA LEU A 171 -79.75 34.33 13.30
C LEU A 171 -80.66 33.28 12.62
N VAL A 172 -80.15 32.05 12.45
CA VAL A 172 -80.93 30.95 11.87
C VAL A 172 -82.02 30.45 12.82
N TRP A 173 -81.75 30.37 14.13
CA TRP A 173 -82.76 30.02 15.13
C TRP A 173 -83.87 31.06 15.21
N LEU A 174 -83.54 32.35 15.12
CA LEU A 174 -84.55 33.40 15.07
C LEU A 174 -85.47 33.22 13.85
N GLY A 175 -84.92 32.88 12.67
CA GLY A 175 -85.71 32.56 11.48
C GLY A 175 -86.50 31.24 11.58
N LYS A 176 -85.91 30.20 12.17
CA LYS A 176 -86.49 28.86 12.26
C LYS A 176 -87.56 28.77 13.36
N ALA A 177 -87.41 29.50 14.46
CA ALA A 177 -88.39 29.61 15.54
C ALA A 177 -89.64 30.37 15.08
N LEU A 178 -89.48 31.42 14.27
CA LEU A 178 -90.60 32.20 13.75
C LEU A 178 -91.38 31.46 12.65
N PHE A 179 -90.71 30.69 11.79
CA PHE A 179 -91.36 30.15 10.58
C PHE A 179 -91.53 28.62 10.57
N VAL A 180 -90.56 27.87 11.09
CA VAL A 180 -90.49 26.40 10.90
C VAL A 180 -91.08 25.64 12.08
N TRP A 181 -90.92 26.13 13.31
CA TRP A 181 -91.46 25.47 14.51
C TRP A 181 -92.98 25.31 14.51
N PRO A 182 -93.78 26.29 14.07
CA PRO A 182 -95.23 26.13 13.94
C PRO A 182 -95.61 25.02 12.92
N TRP A 183 -94.89 24.96 11.81
CA TRP A 183 -95.14 24.00 10.72
C TRP A 183 -94.64 22.58 11.05
N VAL A 184 -93.50 22.44 11.72
CA VAL A 184 -92.92 21.15 12.11
C VAL A 184 -93.68 20.53 13.29
N ALA A 185 -94.20 21.33 14.21
CA ALA A 185 -95.13 20.83 15.22
C ALA A 185 -96.40 20.25 14.55
N LEU A 186 -96.94 20.94 13.55
CA LEU A 186 -98.09 20.46 12.78
C LEU A 186 -97.77 19.13 12.04
N TRP A 187 -96.60 19.02 11.40
CA TRP A 187 -96.21 17.82 10.65
C TRP A 187 -95.88 16.61 11.55
N ARG A 188 -95.25 16.85 12.71
CA ARG A 188 -94.77 15.79 13.61
C ARG A 188 -95.87 15.16 14.45
N TYR A 189 -96.96 15.89 14.71
CA TYR A 189 -98.13 15.38 15.42
C TYR A 189 -99.21 14.78 14.49
N LEU A 190 -99.30 15.21 13.21
CA LEU A 190 -100.34 14.71 12.29
C LEU A 190 -99.88 13.64 11.28
N LEU A 191 -98.69 13.77 10.66
CA LEU A 191 -98.28 12.89 9.52
C LEU A 191 -97.28 11.79 9.90
N ALA A 192 -96.37 12.06 10.84
CA ALA A 192 -95.29 11.14 11.21
C ALA A 192 -95.68 9.81 11.90
N PRO A 193 -96.82 9.67 12.62
CA PRO A 193 -97.18 8.38 13.21
C PRO A 193 -97.71 7.38 12.16
N VAL A 194 -98.35 7.85 11.08
CA VAL A 194 -98.94 6.98 10.06
C VAL A 194 -97.89 6.39 9.11
N GLY A 195 -96.87 7.17 8.73
CA GLY A 195 -95.82 6.71 7.81
C GLY A 195 -94.84 5.68 8.39
N ARG A 196 -94.59 5.73 9.72
CA ARG A 196 -93.62 4.84 10.37
C ARG A 196 -94.12 3.40 10.50
N GLY A 197 -95.43 3.19 10.68
CA GLY A 197 -96.02 1.85 10.75
C GLY A 197 -95.93 1.09 9.41
N ILE A 198 -96.21 1.79 8.31
CA ILE A 198 -96.20 1.21 6.96
C ILE A 198 -94.75 0.92 6.51
N ALA A 199 -93.81 1.80 6.82
CA ALA A 199 -92.41 1.63 6.44
C ALA A 199 -91.74 0.40 7.10
N VAL A 200 -92.07 0.11 8.36
CA VAL A 200 -91.53 -1.07 9.06
C VAL A 200 -92.11 -2.36 8.49
N ALA A 201 -93.41 -2.39 8.19
CA ALA A 201 -94.07 -3.54 7.57
C ALA A 201 -93.51 -3.84 6.17
N VAL A 202 -93.35 -2.80 5.33
CA VAL A 202 -92.78 -2.94 3.98
C VAL A 202 -91.31 -3.37 4.03
N ALA A 203 -90.50 -2.80 4.95
CA ALA A 203 -89.10 -3.17 5.09
C ALA A 203 -88.93 -4.64 5.54
N TRP A 204 -89.81 -5.12 6.42
CA TRP A 204 -89.77 -6.52 6.88
C TRP A 204 -90.16 -7.49 5.75
N LEU A 205 -91.20 -7.14 4.98
CA LEU A 205 -91.64 -7.93 3.83
C LEU A 205 -90.58 -7.99 2.72
N VAL A 206 -89.96 -6.85 2.37
CA VAL A 206 -88.87 -6.79 1.39
C VAL A 206 -87.67 -7.61 1.84
N ARG A 207 -87.30 -7.52 3.14
CA ARG A 207 -86.16 -8.25 3.67
C ARG A 207 -86.36 -9.76 3.59
N TYR A 208 -87.53 -10.27 3.97
CA TYR A 208 -87.75 -11.72 3.99
C TYR A 208 -88.08 -12.30 2.60
N LEU A 209 -88.86 -11.57 1.78
CA LEU A 209 -89.34 -12.07 0.50
C LEU A 209 -88.32 -11.88 -0.64
N VAL A 210 -87.50 -10.84 -0.58
CA VAL A 210 -86.56 -10.50 -1.68
C VAL A 210 -85.12 -10.68 -1.23
N VAL A 211 -84.74 -10.12 -0.08
CA VAL A 211 -83.32 -10.07 0.31
C VAL A 211 -82.79 -11.44 0.71
N VAL A 212 -83.54 -12.22 1.49
CA VAL A 212 -83.12 -13.58 1.91
C VAL A 212 -82.95 -14.53 0.71
N PRO A 213 -83.93 -14.66 -0.22
CA PRO A 213 -83.73 -15.52 -1.39
C PRO A 213 -82.66 -14.97 -2.35
N ALA A 214 -82.53 -13.65 -2.50
CA ALA A 214 -81.45 -13.06 -3.30
C ALA A 214 -80.06 -13.32 -2.68
N GLN A 215 -79.93 -13.28 -1.36
CA GLN A 215 -78.69 -13.64 -0.66
C GLN A 215 -78.36 -15.12 -0.82
N TRP A 216 -79.36 -16.00 -0.77
CA TRP A 216 -79.15 -17.42 -1.02
C TRP A 216 -78.72 -17.69 -2.46
N LEU A 217 -79.32 -17.01 -3.45
CA LEU A 217 -78.91 -17.11 -4.85
C LEU A 217 -77.49 -16.56 -5.08
N TYR A 218 -77.13 -15.45 -4.43
CA TYR A 218 -75.78 -14.88 -4.47
C TYR A 218 -74.74 -15.82 -3.86
N ALA A 219 -75.05 -16.42 -2.71
CA ALA A 219 -74.14 -17.34 -2.03
C ALA A 219 -74.00 -18.68 -2.77
N SER A 220 -75.11 -19.27 -3.21
CA SER A 220 -75.15 -20.61 -3.79
C SER A 220 -74.73 -20.65 -5.25
N VAL A 221 -74.94 -19.58 -6.03
CA VAL A 221 -74.68 -19.58 -7.49
C VAL A 221 -73.60 -18.56 -7.85
N LEU A 222 -73.72 -17.31 -7.39
CA LEU A 222 -72.82 -16.25 -7.84
C LEU A 222 -71.41 -16.36 -7.25
N THR A 223 -71.31 -16.83 -6.01
CA THR A 223 -70.04 -17.00 -5.31
C THR A 223 -69.18 -18.14 -5.90
N PRO A 224 -69.71 -19.36 -6.17
CA PRO A 224 -68.93 -20.41 -6.83
C PRO A 224 -68.60 -20.07 -8.29
N VAL A 225 -69.50 -19.41 -9.03
CA VAL A 225 -69.22 -18.95 -10.40
C VAL A 225 -68.11 -17.89 -10.40
N GLY A 226 -68.15 -16.94 -9.46
CA GLY A 226 -67.09 -15.94 -9.28
C GLY A 226 -65.73 -16.56 -8.98
N HIS A 227 -65.68 -17.59 -8.12
CA HIS A 227 -64.44 -18.33 -7.85
C HIS A 227 -63.95 -19.12 -9.06
N GLY A 228 -64.85 -19.73 -9.83
CA GLY A 228 -64.53 -20.44 -11.07
C GLY A 228 -63.91 -19.53 -12.12
N ILE A 229 -64.52 -18.37 -12.38
CA ILE A 229 -64.01 -17.37 -13.32
C ILE A 229 -62.66 -16.82 -12.83
N ALA A 230 -62.54 -16.48 -11.54
CA ALA A 230 -61.28 -15.99 -10.98
C ALA A 230 -60.15 -17.03 -11.03
N TRP A 231 -60.47 -18.32 -10.98
CA TRP A 231 -59.48 -19.40 -11.14
C TRP A 231 -59.02 -19.50 -12.60
N VAL A 232 -59.95 -19.48 -13.56
CA VAL A 232 -59.63 -19.52 -15.00
C VAL A 232 -58.81 -18.31 -15.42
N VAL A 233 -59.20 -17.09 -15.00
CA VAL A 233 -58.44 -15.87 -15.31
C VAL A 233 -57.03 -15.93 -14.72
N ARG A 234 -56.87 -16.45 -13.49
CA ARG A 234 -55.54 -16.64 -12.90
C ARG A 234 -54.71 -17.67 -13.66
N GLY A 235 -55.32 -18.78 -14.10
CA GLY A 235 -54.65 -19.78 -14.94
C GLY A 235 -54.20 -19.22 -16.28
N ILE A 236 -55.04 -18.41 -16.94
CA ILE A 236 -54.68 -17.75 -18.20
C ILE A 236 -53.57 -16.72 -17.97
N ALA A 237 -53.64 -15.93 -16.90
CA ALA A 237 -52.62 -14.94 -16.57
C ALA A 237 -51.26 -15.60 -16.29
N THR A 238 -51.21 -16.74 -15.58
CA THR A 238 -49.94 -17.44 -15.32
C THR A 238 -49.34 -18.02 -16.60
N VAL A 239 -50.16 -18.57 -17.49
CA VAL A 239 -49.73 -19.04 -18.81
C VAL A 239 -49.19 -17.88 -19.65
N LEU A 240 -49.91 -16.76 -19.71
CA LEU A 240 -49.51 -15.58 -20.48
C LEU A 240 -48.20 -14.98 -19.93
N VAL A 241 -48.07 -14.84 -18.60
CA VAL A 241 -46.85 -14.36 -17.96
C VAL A 241 -45.68 -15.30 -18.24
N THR A 242 -45.90 -16.62 -18.19
CA THR A 242 -44.85 -17.60 -18.50
C THR A 242 -44.42 -17.53 -19.95
N LEU A 243 -45.38 -17.39 -20.87
CA LEU A 243 -45.12 -17.25 -22.30
C LEU A 243 -44.36 -15.96 -22.62
N VAL A 244 -44.78 -14.83 -22.07
CA VAL A 244 -44.08 -13.54 -22.20
C VAL A 244 -42.68 -13.63 -21.59
N ARG A 245 -42.53 -14.29 -20.43
CA ARG A 245 -41.21 -14.50 -19.81
C ARG A 245 -40.31 -15.33 -20.72
N TRP A 246 -40.82 -16.38 -21.34
CA TRP A 246 -40.04 -17.20 -22.26
C TRP A 246 -39.71 -16.46 -23.57
N ILE A 247 -40.66 -15.73 -24.15
CA ILE A 247 -40.48 -15.00 -25.42
C ILE A 247 -39.59 -13.76 -25.27
N VAL A 248 -39.60 -13.10 -24.12
CA VAL A 248 -38.87 -11.82 -23.95
C VAL A 248 -37.63 -12.02 -23.10
N VAL A 249 -37.78 -12.63 -21.92
CA VAL A 249 -36.68 -12.68 -20.94
C VAL A 249 -35.60 -13.66 -21.37
N VAL A 250 -35.96 -14.83 -21.92
CA VAL A 250 -34.96 -15.81 -22.37
C VAL A 250 -34.10 -15.26 -23.51
N PRO A 251 -34.64 -14.67 -24.60
CA PRO A 251 -33.80 -14.11 -25.65
C PRO A 251 -33.05 -12.85 -25.21
N VAL A 252 -33.60 -12.01 -24.33
CA VAL A 252 -32.86 -10.87 -23.78
C VAL A 252 -31.68 -11.34 -22.92
N VAL A 253 -31.87 -12.36 -22.08
CA VAL A 253 -30.80 -12.95 -21.27
C VAL A 253 -29.77 -13.66 -22.15
N ALA A 254 -30.21 -14.35 -23.20
CA ALA A 254 -29.32 -14.95 -24.19
C ALA A 254 -28.51 -13.87 -24.92
N LEU A 255 -29.14 -12.81 -25.41
CA LEU A 255 -28.48 -11.66 -26.02
C LEU A 255 -27.45 -11.03 -25.05
N TRP A 256 -27.81 -10.90 -23.78
CA TRP A 256 -26.89 -10.38 -22.78
C TRP A 256 -25.67 -11.29 -22.57
N ARG A 257 -25.87 -12.61 -22.41
CA ARG A 257 -24.78 -13.57 -22.16
C ARG A 257 -23.91 -13.83 -23.39
N TYR A 258 -24.51 -13.90 -24.57
CA TYR A 258 -23.81 -14.27 -25.80
C TYR A 258 -23.30 -13.07 -26.59
N VAL A 259 -23.85 -11.86 -26.41
CA VAL A 259 -23.43 -10.67 -27.16
C VAL A 259 -22.87 -9.59 -26.24
N LEU A 260 -23.61 -9.12 -25.23
CA LEU A 260 -23.12 -8.02 -24.39
C LEU A 260 -21.94 -8.42 -23.50
N ALA A 261 -21.95 -9.63 -22.92
CA ALA A 261 -20.85 -10.08 -22.07
C ALA A 261 -19.50 -10.24 -22.82
N PRO A 262 -19.45 -10.84 -24.03
CA PRO A 262 -18.20 -10.84 -24.82
C PRO A 262 -17.82 -9.45 -25.33
N VAL A 263 -18.78 -8.62 -25.76
CA VAL A 263 -18.50 -7.23 -26.17
C VAL A 263 -17.93 -6.41 -25.01
N GLY A 264 -18.50 -6.55 -23.81
CA GLY A 264 -18.00 -5.90 -22.60
C GLY A 264 -16.59 -6.37 -22.22
N ARG A 265 -16.27 -7.66 -22.39
CA ARG A 265 -14.91 -8.19 -22.19
C ARG A 265 -13.93 -7.65 -23.25
N ALA A 266 -14.35 -7.54 -24.50
CA ALA A 266 -13.54 -6.95 -25.56
C ALA A 266 -13.28 -5.46 -25.30
N LEU A 267 -14.30 -4.69 -24.91
CA LEU A 267 -14.16 -3.29 -24.53
C LEU A 267 -13.24 -3.12 -23.31
N ALA A 268 -13.38 -3.97 -22.30
CA ALA A 268 -12.48 -3.94 -21.13
C ALA A 268 -11.03 -4.24 -21.52
N ALA A 269 -10.80 -5.18 -22.44
CA ALA A 269 -9.47 -5.47 -22.97
C ALA A 269 -8.89 -4.27 -23.74
N VAL A 270 -9.70 -3.62 -24.58
CA VAL A 270 -9.30 -2.40 -25.31
C VAL A 270 -8.97 -1.28 -24.32
N VAL A 271 -9.81 -1.03 -23.32
CA VAL A 271 -9.58 -0.01 -22.29
C VAL A 271 -8.32 -0.31 -21.49
N THR A 272 -8.07 -1.57 -21.12
CA THR A 272 -6.83 -1.93 -20.39
C THR A 272 -5.58 -1.76 -21.24
N VAL A 273 -5.65 -2.05 -22.54
CA VAL A 273 -4.55 -1.75 -23.47
C VAL A 273 -4.31 -0.24 -23.52
N ILE A 274 -5.35 0.58 -23.70
CA ILE A 274 -5.23 2.04 -23.73
C ILE A 274 -4.62 2.57 -22.43
N VAL A 275 -5.12 2.12 -21.28
CA VAL A 275 -4.59 2.54 -19.96
C VAL A 275 -3.14 2.11 -19.80
N ARG A 276 -2.74 0.92 -20.29
CA ARG A 276 -1.35 0.46 -20.23
C ARG A 276 -0.43 1.31 -21.11
N GLU A 277 -0.85 1.61 -22.34
CA GLU A 277 -0.06 2.45 -23.25
C GLU A 277 0.02 3.90 -22.76
N VAL A 278 -1.08 4.46 -22.25
CA VAL A 278 -1.10 5.80 -21.64
C VAL A 278 -0.26 5.84 -20.36
N GLY A 279 -0.31 4.79 -19.54
CA GLY A 279 0.53 4.66 -18.35
C GLY A 279 2.02 4.55 -18.67
N ALA A 280 2.37 3.84 -19.75
CA ALA A 280 3.75 3.76 -20.24
C ALA A 280 4.25 5.11 -20.78
N ALA A 281 3.42 5.82 -21.55
CA ALA A 281 3.72 7.16 -22.04
C ALA A 281 3.90 8.15 -20.88
N LEU A 282 2.98 8.16 -19.92
CA LEU A 282 3.10 8.98 -18.70
C LEU A 282 4.33 8.63 -17.87
N GLY A 283 4.71 7.35 -17.79
CA GLY A 283 5.92 6.91 -17.11
C GLY A 283 7.19 7.47 -17.73
N LEU A 284 7.24 7.57 -19.07
CA LEU A 284 8.34 8.22 -19.79
C LEU A 284 8.36 9.73 -19.52
N CYS A 285 7.20 10.39 -19.58
CA CYS A 285 7.08 11.81 -19.24
C CYS A 285 7.55 12.08 -17.80
N TRP A 286 7.20 11.21 -16.87
CA TRP A 286 7.56 11.34 -15.45
C TRP A 286 9.06 11.16 -15.20
N ARG A 287 9.73 10.24 -15.93
CA ARG A 287 11.20 10.12 -15.86
C ARG A 287 11.89 11.36 -16.39
N VAL A 288 11.39 11.93 -17.49
CA VAL A 288 11.93 13.18 -18.03
C VAL A 288 11.72 14.32 -17.05
N ALA A 289 10.53 14.44 -16.45
CA ALA A 289 10.24 15.40 -15.40
C ALA A 289 11.16 15.23 -14.16
N GLY A 290 11.46 13.99 -13.75
CA GLY A 290 12.39 13.70 -12.66
C GLY A 290 13.83 14.14 -12.96
N VAL A 291 14.30 13.93 -14.20
CA VAL A 291 15.63 14.42 -14.62
C VAL A 291 15.67 15.94 -14.64
N ILE A 292 14.61 16.59 -15.12
CA ILE A 292 14.49 18.06 -15.12
C ILE A 292 14.45 18.61 -13.70
N SER A 293 13.66 18.02 -12.79
CA SER A 293 13.63 18.41 -11.37
C SER A 293 14.97 18.23 -10.68
N CYS A 294 15.72 17.17 -10.99
CA CYS A 294 17.08 16.99 -10.49
C CYS A 294 18.05 18.03 -11.05
N ALA A 295 17.92 18.40 -12.33
CA ALA A 295 18.72 19.45 -12.94
C ALA A 295 18.44 20.82 -12.32
N VAL A 296 17.16 21.16 -12.15
CA VAL A 296 16.70 22.40 -11.50
C VAL A 296 17.12 22.43 -10.04
N GLY A 297 16.95 21.33 -9.30
CA GLY A 297 17.37 21.24 -7.90
C GLY A 297 18.89 21.35 -7.73
N ARG A 298 19.66 20.78 -8.66
CA ARG A 298 21.12 20.91 -8.66
C ARG A 298 21.56 22.33 -9.02
N PHE A 299 20.92 22.96 -10.00
CA PHE A 299 21.15 24.36 -10.35
C PHE A 299 20.81 25.30 -9.18
N LEU A 300 19.64 25.13 -8.57
CA LEU A 300 19.19 25.92 -7.44
C LEU A 300 20.09 25.71 -6.21
N GLY A 301 20.49 24.47 -5.91
CA GLY A 301 21.42 24.18 -4.83
C GLY A 301 22.82 24.77 -5.07
N THR A 302 23.26 24.85 -6.33
CA THR A 302 24.53 25.49 -6.70
C THR A 302 24.42 27.01 -6.56
N LEU A 303 23.32 27.61 -7.02
CA LEU A 303 23.01 29.03 -6.81
C LEU A 303 22.92 29.38 -5.33
N LEU A 304 22.25 28.57 -4.52
CA LEU A 304 22.15 28.78 -3.08
C LEU A 304 23.52 28.72 -2.41
N ARG A 305 24.36 27.76 -2.84
CA ARG A 305 25.73 27.65 -2.35
C ARG A 305 26.56 28.89 -2.73
N TRP A 306 26.44 29.35 -3.96
CA TRP A 306 27.15 30.54 -4.43
C TRP A 306 26.68 31.84 -3.76
N ILE A 307 25.38 32.02 -3.57
CA ILE A 307 24.77 33.24 -3.00
C ILE A 307 24.92 33.29 -1.47
N PHE A 308 24.79 32.16 -0.79
CA PHE A 308 24.76 32.15 0.69
C PHE A 308 26.01 31.55 1.30
N VAL A 309 26.48 30.41 0.78
CA VAL A 309 27.53 29.63 1.45
C VAL A 309 28.92 30.16 1.14
N GLU A 310 29.21 30.49 -0.11
CA GLU A 310 30.50 31.08 -0.53
C GLU A 310 30.79 32.40 0.21
N PRO A 311 29.89 33.40 0.24
CA PRO A 311 30.15 34.66 0.93
C PRO A 311 30.15 34.50 2.44
N LEU A 312 29.33 33.61 3.01
CA LEU A 312 29.38 33.32 4.44
C LEU A 312 30.68 32.61 4.84
N ARG A 313 31.18 31.71 3.99
CA ARG A 313 32.46 31.02 4.20
C ARG A 313 33.64 31.98 4.04
N TRP A 314 33.56 32.93 3.11
CA TRP A 314 34.53 34.01 2.98
C TRP A 314 34.46 34.96 4.18
N ALA A 315 33.28 35.36 4.64
CA ALA A 315 33.13 36.19 5.84
C ALA A 315 33.65 35.46 7.10
N TYR A 316 33.36 34.17 7.24
CA TYR A 316 33.90 33.35 8.32
C TYR A 316 35.44 33.26 8.27
N ARG A 317 36.00 33.05 7.08
CA ARG A 317 37.46 32.98 6.90
C ARG A 317 38.16 34.34 7.03
N SER A 318 37.56 35.40 6.52
CA SER A 318 38.16 36.73 6.44
C SER A 318 37.89 37.60 7.66
N VAL A 319 36.86 37.30 8.44
CA VAL A 319 36.48 38.10 9.63
C VAL A 319 36.62 37.29 10.90
N LEU A 320 35.99 36.12 11.00
CA LEU A 320 36.02 35.29 12.22
C LEU A 320 37.37 34.62 12.46
N THR A 321 38.09 34.23 11.41
CA THR A 321 39.40 33.58 11.57
C THR A 321 40.50 34.55 12.03
N PRO A 322 40.65 35.76 11.47
CA PRO A 322 41.61 36.75 12.00
C PRO A 322 41.18 37.32 13.36
N LEU A 323 39.88 37.51 13.62
CA LEU A 323 39.42 37.88 14.97
C LEU A 323 39.72 36.78 16.00
N GLY A 324 39.54 35.51 15.62
CA GLY A 324 39.90 34.38 16.47
C GLY A 324 41.40 34.30 16.77
N HIS A 325 42.26 34.60 15.80
CA HIS A 325 43.71 34.69 16.02
C HIS A 325 44.10 35.92 16.83
N GLY A 326 43.52 37.10 16.55
CA GLY A 326 43.77 38.33 17.29
C GLY A 326 43.39 38.23 18.77
N ILE A 327 42.25 37.63 19.09
CA ILE A 327 41.81 37.41 20.48
C ILE A 327 42.70 36.36 21.17
N ARG A 328 43.07 35.30 20.45
CA ARG A 328 43.91 34.23 20.99
C ARG A 328 45.35 34.68 21.26
N ASP A 329 45.93 35.46 20.35
CA ASP A 329 47.31 35.91 20.46
C ASP A 329 47.44 37.20 21.29
N GLY A 330 46.47 38.12 21.21
CA GLY A 330 46.50 39.40 21.93
C GLY A 330 46.10 39.29 23.40
N ILE A 331 45.12 38.46 23.74
CA ILE A 331 44.57 38.40 25.11
C ILE A 331 44.94 37.10 25.80
N TRP A 332 44.84 35.98 25.08
CA TRP A 332 44.93 34.67 25.75
C TRP A 332 46.37 34.18 25.96
N ARG A 333 47.32 34.55 25.10
CA ARG A 333 48.76 34.26 25.33
C ARG A 333 49.35 34.99 26.54
N PRO A 334 49.18 36.31 26.72
CA PRO A 334 49.76 37.00 27.89
C PRO A 334 49.12 36.53 29.19
N VAL A 335 47.81 36.26 29.22
CA VAL A 335 47.14 35.67 30.39
C VAL A 335 47.72 34.30 30.72
N ARG A 336 47.94 33.45 29.70
CA ARG A 336 48.50 32.11 29.91
C ARG A 336 49.96 32.15 30.34
N GLN A 337 50.73 33.12 29.87
CA GLN A 337 52.11 33.36 30.32
C GLN A 337 52.15 33.87 31.76
N ALA A 338 51.29 34.83 32.13
CA ALA A 338 51.14 35.31 33.50
C ALA A 338 50.68 34.20 34.47
N LEU A 339 49.82 33.29 34.01
CA LEU A 339 49.40 32.14 34.81
C LEU A 339 50.53 31.13 34.99
N ARG A 340 51.38 30.94 33.98
CA ARG A 340 52.55 30.06 34.06
C ARG A 340 53.60 30.63 35.01
N SER A 341 53.91 31.91 34.92
CA SER A 341 54.87 32.56 35.84
C SER A 341 54.37 32.47 37.28
N ALA A 342 53.10 32.81 37.53
CA ALA A 342 52.49 32.67 38.86
C ALA A 342 52.57 31.22 39.39
N ARG A 343 52.29 30.24 38.54
CA ARG A 343 52.33 28.82 38.91
C ARG A 343 53.74 28.31 39.15
N GLU A 344 54.73 28.82 38.43
CA GLU A 344 56.14 28.52 38.64
C GLU A 344 56.65 29.13 39.95
N THR A 345 56.31 30.38 40.26
CA THR A 345 56.59 30.99 41.58
C THR A 345 55.97 30.18 42.71
N VAL A 346 54.70 29.79 42.61
CA VAL A 346 54.06 28.96 43.65
C VAL A 346 54.75 27.61 43.81
N ARG A 347 55.17 26.97 42.70
CA ARG A 347 55.91 25.70 42.77
C ARG A 347 57.29 25.86 43.36
N GLN A 348 57.97 26.96 43.07
CA GLN A 348 59.29 27.27 43.61
C GLN A 348 59.22 27.60 45.09
N THR A 349 58.31 28.50 45.51
CA THR A 349 58.06 28.81 46.92
C THR A 349 57.64 27.56 47.70
N ARG A 350 56.80 26.69 47.11
CA ARG A 350 56.43 25.41 47.74
C ARG A 350 57.64 24.48 47.88
N ARG A 351 58.54 24.43 46.90
CA ARG A 351 59.78 23.63 46.97
C ARG A 351 60.76 24.19 48.00
N GLU A 352 60.87 25.51 48.11
CA GLU A 352 61.71 26.20 49.09
C GLU A 352 61.17 26.03 50.51
N ILE A 353 59.87 26.23 50.73
CA ILE A 353 59.21 25.93 52.01
C ILE A 353 59.40 24.46 52.37
N ARG A 354 59.21 23.54 51.41
CA ARG A 354 59.43 22.11 51.64
C ARG A 354 60.88 21.81 51.98
N ARG A 355 61.86 22.44 51.32
CA ARG A 355 63.29 22.26 51.63
C ARG A 355 63.66 22.84 53.00
N ALA A 356 63.09 23.98 53.38
CA ALA A 356 63.33 24.63 54.66
C ALA A 356 62.71 23.85 55.83
N LEU A 357 61.50 23.28 55.65
CA LEU A 357 60.84 22.48 56.68
C LEU A 357 61.33 21.03 56.77
N PHE A 358 61.67 20.39 55.65
CA PHE A 358 61.94 18.95 55.61
C PHE A 358 63.40 18.58 55.26
N GLY A 359 64.29 19.58 55.11
CA GLY A 359 65.66 19.35 54.68
C GLY A 359 65.76 19.00 53.19
N ALA A 360 66.97 19.14 52.62
CA ALA A 360 67.22 18.83 51.22
C ALA A 360 67.06 17.31 50.95
N PRO A 361 66.18 16.89 50.02
CA PRO A 361 66.09 15.48 49.65
C PRO A 361 67.38 15.08 48.92
N ARG A 362 68.04 14.03 49.42
CA ARG A 362 69.17 13.37 48.75
C ARG A 362 68.74 12.95 47.33
N GLU A 363 69.53 13.37 46.36
CA GLU A 363 69.33 13.12 44.93
C GLU A 363 69.37 11.61 44.67
N SER A 364 68.20 11.00 44.44
CA SER A 364 68.05 9.58 44.20
C SER A 364 68.30 9.28 42.72
N GLU A 365 69.57 9.05 42.42
CA GLU A 365 70.04 8.10 41.41
C GLU A 365 69.24 6.79 41.55
N ARG A 366 68.26 6.57 40.65
CA ARG A 366 67.50 5.33 40.33
C ARG A 366 66.06 5.66 39.93
N ALA A 367 65.86 6.01 38.66
CA ALA A 367 64.61 5.76 37.95
C ALA A 367 64.94 5.39 36.50
N VAL A 368 65.71 4.30 36.40
CA VAL A 368 65.89 3.50 35.19
C VAL A 368 64.59 2.71 35.00
N THR A 369 64.12 2.66 33.74
CA THR A 369 63.07 1.75 33.21
C THR A 369 61.62 2.20 33.37
N GLU A 370 61.08 2.89 32.36
CA GLU A 370 59.69 2.65 31.93
C GLU A 370 59.61 2.66 30.40
N VAL A 371 59.20 1.51 29.87
CA VAL A 371 59.01 1.15 28.46
C VAL A 371 57.71 1.77 27.94
N PRO A 372 57.67 2.44 26.76
CA PRO A 372 56.41 2.81 26.15
C PRO A 372 55.81 1.62 25.38
N ARG A 373 54.64 1.24 25.86
CA ARG A 373 53.74 0.18 25.40
C ARG A 373 53.21 0.48 23.99
N ARG A 374 53.20 -0.57 23.17
CA ARG A 374 52.80 -0.66 21.75
C ARG A 374 51.31 -0.38 21.54
N GLU A 375 50.97 0.50 20.59
CA GLU A 375 49.61 0.65 20.03
C GLU A 375 49.31 -0.47 19.02
N PRO A 376 48.10 -1.08 18.99
CA PRO A 376 47.69 -1.96 17.91
C PRO A 376 46.88 -1.22 16.82
N GLY A 377 47.52 -1.04 15.67
CA GLY A 377 47.03 -1.50 14.36
C GLY A 377 45.74 -0.92 13.78
N ALA A 378 45.86 0.18 13.03
CA ALA A 378 44.89 0.57 12.02
C ALA A 378 45.17 -0.14 10.68
N ARG A 379 44.11 -0.72 10.10
CA ARG A 379 43.88 -1.02 8.66
C ARG A 379 44.90 -1.91 7.93
N GLU A 380 44.54 -3.19 7.80
CA GLU A 380 44.96 -4.01 6.66
C GLU A 380 44.17 -3.63 5.41
N THR A 381 44.82 -2.97 4.44
CA THR A 381 44.40 -3.01 3.03
C THR A 381 45.25 -4.05 2.31
N ARG A 382 44.61 -5.18 2.05
CA ARG A 382 45.08 -6.33 1.28
C ARG A 382 45.30 -5.95 -0.19
N THR A 383 46.54 -5.86 -0.64
CA THR A 383 46.96 -6.24 -2.01
C THR A 383 48.49 -6.31 -2.08
N LEU A 384 49.03 -7.49 -2.36
CA LEU A 384 49.91 -7.79 -3.50
C LEU A 384 50.56 -9.16 -3.27
N GLY A 385 50.08 -10.15 -4.01
CA GLY A 385 50.73 -11.45 -4.12
C GLY A 385 52.01 -11.30 -4.93
N SER A 386 53.14 -11.41 -4.24
CA SER A 386 54.45 -11.70 -4.82
C SER A 386 54.92 -13.00 -4.17
N SER A 387 54.86 -14.10 -4.90
CA SER A 387 55.45 -15.38 -4.51
C SER A 387 56.50 -15.76 -5.55
N THR A 388 57.73 -15.33 -5.27
CA THR A 388 58.97 -15.86 -5.83
C THR A 388 59.57 -16.85 -4.82
N THR A 389 59.56 -18.12 -5.21
CA THR A 389 60.62 -19.15 -5.03
C THR A 389 61.12 -19.56 -3.65
N ALA A 390 60.98 -20.86 -3.35
CA ALA A 390 62.02 -21.80 -2.86
C ALA A 390 61.35 -23.20 -2.83
N LEU A 391 61.73 -24.22 -3.62
CA LEU A 391 62.96 -25.01 -3.62
C LEU A 391 63.15 -25.79 -2.31
N THR A 392 63.45 -27.09 -2.45
CA THR A 392 63.74 -28.14 -1.44
C THR A 392 62.51 -28.90 -0.92
N LYS A 393 62.51 -30.23 -0.75
CA LYS A 393 63.61 -31.20 -0.69
C LYS A 393 63.07 -32.63 -0.80
N ASP A 394 64.01 -33.53 -1.15
CA ASP A 394 64.07 -34.98 -0.95
C ASP A 394 63.28 -35.90 -1.90
#